data_AF-A0A3B9MNP5-F1
#
_entry.id   AF-A0A3B9MNP5-F1
#
_cell.length_a   1.000
_cell.length_b   1.000
_cell.length_c   1.000
_cell.angle_alpha   90.00
_cell.angle_beta   90.00
_cell.angle_gamma   90.00
#
_symmetry.space_group_name_H-M   'P 1'
#
loop_
_entity.id
_entity.type
_entity.pdbx_description
1 polymer ?
#
loop_
_entity_poly.entity_id
_entity_poly.type
_entity_poly.pdbx_seq_one_letter_code
_entity_poly.pdbx_strand_id
1 'polypeptide(L)' 'MVAAAFVAEIEAAIQTLLASPATWPVIEENQIRRYLLRRFPYSLYYRWEAEQDRVSIYAIMHFSKLPGYWRHRVT' A
#
# COMPACT_ATOMS: atom_id res chain seq x y z
N MET A 1 9.87 16.70 -13.36
CA MET A 1 10.53 15.38 -13.46
C MET A 1 9.56 14.28 -13.01
N VAL A 2 9.42 13.19 -13.77
CA VAL A 2 8.45 12.11 -13.50
C VAL A 2 8.77 11.37 -12.19
N ALA A 3 10.04 11.14 -11.89
CA ALA A 3 10.46 10.45 -10.66
C ALA A 3 10.07 11.22 -9.38
N ALA A 4 10.29 12.54 -9.34
CA ALA A 4 9.89 13.37 -8.20
C ALA A 4 8.37 13.35 -7.98
N ALA A 5 7.59 13.35 -9.07
CA ALA A 5 6.14 13.25 -8.97
C ALA A 5 5.67 11.89 -8.43
N PHE A 6 6.38 10.80 -8.78
CA PHE A 6 6.11 9.46 -8.26
C PHE A 6 6.37 9.37 -6.75
N VAL A 7 7.52 9.88 -6.29
CA VAL A 7 7.85 9.93 -4.87
C VAL A 7 6.81 10.75 -4.09
N ALA A 8 6.45 11.94 -4.59
CA ALA A 8 5.45 12.79 -3.95
C ALA A 8 4.06 12.13 -3.87
N GLU A 9 3.64 11.37 -4.89
CA GLU A 9 2.38 10.64 -4.82
C GLU A 9 2.42 9.50 -3.79
N ILE A 10 3.53 8.78 -3.68
CA ILE A 10 3.69 7.74 -2.65
C ILE A 10 3.65 8.36 -1.25
N GLU A 11 4.36 9.45 -1.01
CA GLU A 11 4.36 10.14 0.28
C GLU A 11 2.95 10.61 0.66
N ALA A 12 2.22 11.22 -0.27
CA ALA A 12 0.83 11.63 -0.06
C ALA A 12 -0.10 10.43 0.22
N ALA A 13 0.09 9.30 -0.47
CA ALA A 13 -0.66 8.08 -0.21
C ALA A 13 -0.37 7.54 1.20
N ILE A 14 0.90 7.54 1.63
CA ILE A 14 1.29 7.12 2.99
C ILE A 14 0.66 8.04 4.05
N GLN A 15 0.67 9.36 3.85
CA GLN A 15 0.01 10.29 4.78
C GLN A 15 -1.49 10.05 4.87
N THR A 16 -2.16 9.80 3.74
CA THR A 16 -3.59 9.47 3.71
C THR A 16 -3.87 8.17 4.45
N LEU A 17 -3.02 7.16 4.23
CA LEU A 17 -3.11 5.86 4.87
C LEU A 17 -2.95 6.01 6.39
N LEU A 18 -1.92 6.72 6.86
CA LEU A 18 -1.67 6.93 8.29
C LEU A 18 -2.82 7.69 8.98
N ALA A 19 -3.48 8.61 8.28
CA ALA A 19 -4.62 9.35 8.83
C ALA A 19 -5.86 8.46 9.05
N SER A 20 -6.04 7.39 8.27
CA SER A 20 -7.19 6.48 8.39
C SER A 20 -6.86 5.07 7.86
N PRO A 21 -6.02 4.30 8.57
CA PRO A 21 -5.49 3.04 8.06
C PRO A 21 -6.55 1.92 7.96
N ALA A 22 -7.71 2.11 8.60
CA ALA A 22 -8.85 1.19 8.56
C ALA A 22 -9.73 1.34 7.31
N THR A 23 -9.57 2.42 6.52
CA THR A 23 -10.53 2.82 5.49
C THR A 23 -10.66 1.83 4.34
N TRP A 24 -9.56 1.19 3.93
CA TRP A 24 -9.57 0.28 2.76
C TRP A 24 -9.90 -1.14 3.18
N PRO A 25 -10.77 -1.87 2.45
CA PRO A 25 -11.15 -3.22 2.82
C PRO A 25 -9.96 -4.17 2.85
N VAL A 26 -10.04 -5.18 3.71
CA VAL A 26 -9.14 -6.32 3.71
C VAL A 26 -9.45 -7.16 2.46
N ILE A 27 -8.43 -7.48 1.69
CA ILE A 27 -8.56 -8.20 0.41
C ILE A 27 -7.98 -9.63 0.46
N GLU A 28 -7.23 -9.97 1.50
CA GLU A 28 -6.53 -11.26 1.66
C GLU A 28 -6.50 -11.69 3.14
N GLU A 29 -6.35 -12.99 3.41
CA GLU A 29 -6.46 -13.59 4.77
C GLU A 29 -5.53 -12.95 5.82
N ASN A 30 -4.32 -12.55 5.43
CA ASN A 30 -3.32 -11.93 6.31
C ASN A 30 -3.60 -10.45 6.66
N GLN A 31 -4.86 -10.03 6.64
CA GLN A 31 -5.30 -8.66 6.94
C GLN A 31 -4.72 -7.60 5.98
N ILE A 32 -4.40 -8.01 4.75
CA ILE A 32 -3.81 -7.12 3.76
C ILE A 32 -4.87 -6.23 3.15
N ARG A 33 -4.55 -4.95 3.09
CA ARG A 33 -5.33 -3.87 2.47
C ARG A 33 -4.56 -3.32 1.28
N ARG A 34 -5.29 -2.73 0.34
CA ARG A 34 -4.71 -2.18 -0.90
C ARG A 34 -5.14 -0.74 -1.13
N TYR A 35 -4.17 0.15 -1.22
CA TYR A 35 -4.36 1.54 -1.65
C TYR A 35 -3.95 1.67 -3.13
N LEU A 36 -4.80 2.24 -3.98
CA LEU A 36 -4.48 2.51 -5.38
C LEU A 36 -3.97 3.94 -5.52
N LEU A 37 -2.79 4.12 -6.13
CA LEU A 37 -2.34 5.46 -6.51
C LEU A 37 -3.25 6.01 -7.62
N ARG A 38 -3.42 7.34 -7.65
CA ARG A 38 -4.36 8.01 -8.56
C ARG A 38 -3.73 8.33 -9.91
N ARG A 39 -2.44 8.71 -9.92
CA ARG A 39 -1.71 9.18 -11.10
C ARG A 39 -0.83 8.10 -11.70
N PHE A 40 -0.22 7.24 -10.89
CA PHE A 40 0.58 6.11 -11.38
C PHE A 40 -0.16 4.78 -11.24
N PRO A 41 0.00 3.82 -12.17
CA PRO A 41 -0.65 2.50 -12.12
C PRO A 41 0.02 1.56 -11.10
N TYR A 42 0.14 2.04 -9.85
CA TYR A 42 0.76 1.35 -8.73
C TYR A 42 -0.19 1.29 -7.53
N SER A 43 0.01 0.29 -6.68
CA SER A 43 -0.72 0.13 -5.43
C SER A 43 0.20 -0.16 -4.26
N LEU A 44 -0.16 0.35 -3.08
CA LEU A 44 0.47 -0.01 -1.82
C LEU A 44 -0.31 -1.18 -1.21
N TYR A 45 0.40 -2.25 -0.89
CA TYR A 45 -0.12 -3.38 -0.11
C TYR A 45 0.38 -3.25 1.32
N TYR A 46 -0.54 -3.16 2.26
CA TYR A 46 -0.20 -2.88 3.65
C TYR A 46 -1.10 -3.63 4.63
N ARG A 47 -0.65 -3.72 5.88
CA ARG A 47 -1.44 -4.17 7.04
C ARG A 47 -1.45 -3.07 8.08
N TRP A 48 -2.58 -2.92 8.77
CA TRP A 48 -2.68 -2.08 9.96
C TRP A 48 -2.89 -2.95 11.19
N GLU A 49 -2.01 -2.78 12.17
CA GLU A 49 -2.02 -3.48 13.44
C GLU A 49 -2.48 -2.50 14.52
N ALA A 50 -3.80 -2.44 14.75
CA ALA A 50 -4.43 -1.44 15.60
C ALA A 50 -3.89 -1.44 17.05
N GLU A 51 -3.57 -2.62 17.58
CA GLU A 51 -3.01 -2.77 18.94
C GLU A 51 -1.63 -2.12 19.10
N GLN A 52 -0.88 -1.97 18.00
CA GLN A 52 0.48 -1.43 17.99
C GLN A 52 0.55 -0.06 17.30
N ASP A 53 -0.60 0.47 16.89
CA ASP A 53 -0.75 1.66 16.05
C ASP A 53 0.25 1.70 14.87
N ARG A 54 0.44 0.55 14.23
CA ARG A 54 1.47 0.37 13.20
C ARG A 54 0.87 0.05 11.84
N VAL A 55 1.40 0.71 10.82
CA VAL A 55 1.20 0.34 9.42
C VAL A 55 2.47 -0.32 8.88
N SER A 56 2.32 -1.52 8.34
CA SER A 56 3.39 -2.27 7.67
C SER A 56 3.11 -2.28 6.17
N ILE A 57 3.98 -1.69 5.35
CA ILE A 57 3.86 -1.70 3.88
C ILE A 57 4.76 -2.81 3.31
N TYR A 58 4.16 -3.78 2.63
CA TYR A 58 4.86 -4.96 2.11
C TYR A 58 5.32 -4.79 0.65
N ALA A 59 4.57 -4.02 -0.13
CA ALA A 59 4.90 -3.77 -1.53
C ALA A 59 4.26 -2.48 -2.08
N ILE A 60 4.98 -1.88 -3.03
CA ILE A 60 4.46 -0.87 -3.97
C ILE A 60 4.51 -1.51 -5.35
N MET A 61 3.36 -1.94 -5.87
CA MET A 61 3.27 -2.86 -7.02
C MET A 61 2.62 -2.17 -8.22
N HIS A 62 3.25 -2.27 -9.38
CA HIS A 62 2.64 -1.89 -10.65
C HIS A 62 1.55 -2.88 -11.06
N PHE A 63 0.40 -2.42 -11.57
CA PHE A 63 -0.77 -3.26 -11.84
C PHE A 63 -0.51 -4.39 -12.84
N SER A 64 0.31 -4.14 -13.85
CA SER A 64 0.61 -5.10 -14.92
C SER A 64 1.81 -6.00 -14.67
N LYS A 65 2.54 -5.86 -13.55
CA LYS A 65 3.80 -6.60 -13.33
C LYS A 65 3.65 -7.62 -12.19
N LEU A 66 3.93 -8.89 -12.51
CA LEU A 66 4.07 -10.03 -11.59
C LEU A 66 3.01 -10.05 -10.47
N PRO A 67 1.73 -10.33 -10.80
CA PRO A 67 0.65 -10.33 -9.81
C PRO A 67 0.98 -11.21 -8.61
N GLY A 68 0.80 -10.66 -7.41
CA GLY A 68 0.90 -11.45 -6.18
C GLY A 68 2.30 -11.80 -5.69
N TYR A 69 3.38 -11.31 -6.33
CA TYR A 69 4.74 -11.60 -5.85
C TYR A 69 4.93 -11.20 -4.39
N TRP A 70 4.25 -10.17 -3.90
CA TRP A 70 4.43 -9.63 -2.54
C TRP A 70 4.00 -10.60 -1.43
N ARG A 71 3.24 -11.66 -1.74
CA ARG A 71 2.69 -12.59 -0.73
C ARG A 71 3.76 -13.25 0.14
N HIS A 72 4.94 -13.54 -0.40
CA HIS A 72 6.05 -14.12 0.37
C HIS A 72 6.66 -13.16 1.41
N ARG A 73 6.28 -11.89 1.40
CA ARG A 73 6.78 -10.88 2.36
C ARG A 73 5.89 -10.74 3.59
N VAL A 74 4.72 -11.40 3.59
CA VAL A 74 3.72 -11.33 4.66
C VAL A 74 3.86 -12.54 5.58
N THR A 75 5.08 -12.77 6.06
CA THR A 75 5.38 -13.76 7.10
C THR A 75 5.15 -13.17 8.48
#